data_AF-S0FL49-F1
#
_entry.id   AF-S0FL49-F1
#
_cell.length_a   1.000
_cell.length_b   1.000
_cell.length_c   1.000
_cell.angle_alpha   90.00
_cell.angle_beta   90.00
_cell.angle_gamma   90.00
#
_symmetry.space_group_name_H-M   'P 1'
#
loop_
_entity.id
_entity.type
_entity.pdbx_description
1 polymer ?
#
loop_
_entity_poly.entity_id
_entity_poly.type
_entity_poly.pdbx_seq_one_letter_code
_entity_poly.pdbx_strand_id
1 'polypeptide(L)'
;MKNQYTGDIGDYGKYGMLGYLEKNGITIGINWYLTENDSSNDGKLITYLDNNKERYRDPELFDLLKKIVMNEDKSILMIEQAEVFSSACFYHDLISRENRNEWHDNALKTLKLSELVFCDPDNGPIGTKSKGSKDSEKYICPSEIVDYYNRGQDIYPYIS
;
A
#
# COMPACT_ATOMS: atom_id res chain seq x y z
N MET A 1 0.15 -6.37 0.22
CA MET A 1 0.86 -5.81 1.38
C MET A 1 0.78 -6.74 2.58
N LYS A 2 1.82 -6.76 3.43
CA LYS A 2 1.81 -7.40 4.77
C LYS A 2 2.44 -6.48 5.80
N ASN A 3 1.91 -6.48 7.02
CA ASN A 3 2.43 -5.63 8.10
C ASN A 3 3.93 -5.86 8.38
N GLN A 4 4.41 -7.10 8.26
CA GLN A 4 5.81 -7.44 8.49
C GLN A 4 6.82 -6.76 7.53
N TYR A 5 6.36 -6.30 6.36
CA TYR A 5 7.18 -5.64 5.34
C TYR A 5 7.07 -4.10 5.37
N THR A 6 6.26 -3.54 6.27
CA THR A 6 6.09 -2.10 6.42
C THR A 6 7.43 -1.38 6.58
N GLY A 7 7.64 -0.33 5.79
CA GLY A 7 8.80 0.57 5.85
C GLY A 7 10.04 0.08 5.13
N ASP A 8 9.94 -0.90 4.24
CA ASP A 8 11.04 -1.30 3.37
C ASP A 8 11.43 -0.20 2.36
N ILE A 9 12.45 -0.46 1.53
CA ILE A 9 12.92 0.52 0.54
C ILE A 9 11.87 0.83 -0.55
N GLY A 10 11.00 -0.12 -0.87
CA GLY A 10 9.89 0.08 -1.80
C GLY A 10 8.86 1.04 -1.21
N ASP A 11 8.54 0.87 0.08
CA ASP A 11 7.71 1.79 0.87
C ASP A 11 8.30 3.22 0.87
N TYR A 12 9.60 3.37 1.06
CA TYR A 12 10.24 4.69 1.00
C TYR A 12 10.06 5.37 -0.36
N GLY A 13 10.25 4.63 -1.45
CA GLY A 13 10.03 5.15 -2.80
C GLY A 13 8.57 5.50 -3.08
N LYS A 14 7.64 4.59 -2.73
CA LYS A 14 6.22 4.76 -3.04
C LYS A 14 5.60 5.88 -2.21
N TYR A 15 5.93 6.00 -0.93
CA TYR A 15 5.42 7.08 -0.07
C TYR A 15 6.00 8.43 -0.48
N GLY A 16 7.27 8.50 -0.89
CA GLY A 16 7.85 9.73 -1.43
C GLY A 16 7.13 10.20 -2.70
N MET A 17 6.84 9.28 -3.62
CA MET A 17 6.07 9.59 -4.83
C MET A 17 4.64 10.04 -4.51
N LEU A 18 3.91 9.29 -3.69
CA LEU A 18 2.54 9.60 -3.31
C LEU A 18 2.44 10.92 -2.53
N GLY A 19 3.37 11.17 -1.61
CA GLY A 19 3.47 12.43 -0.87
C GLY A 19 3.77 13.61 -1.78
N TYR A 20 4.58 13.43 -2.82
CA TYR A 20 4.78 14.46 -3.84
C TYR A 20 3.49 14.77 -4.61
N LEU A 21 2.75 13.75 -5.04
CA LEU A 21 1.47 13.94 -5.75
C LEU A 21 0.44 14.65 -4.87
N GLU A 22 0.33 14.26 -3.61
CA GLU A 22 -0.55 14.90 -2.63
C GLU A 22 -0.20 16.38 -2.42
N LYS A 23 1.10 16.70 -2.23
CA LYS A 23 1.59 18.09 -2.11
C LYS A 23 1.30 18.93 -3.35
N ASN A 24 1.07 18.31 -4.50
CA ASN A 24 0.69 18.98 -5.75
C ASN A 24 -0.83 18.97 -6.01
N GLY A 25 -1.63 18.67 -4.99
CA GLY A 25 -3.07 18.85 -4.99
C GLY A 25 -3.87 17.64 -5.46
N ILE A 26 -3.24 16.47 -5.65
CA ILE A 26 -3.95 15.23 -5.99
C ILE A 26 -4.45 14.58 -4.71
N THR A 27 -5.75 14.34 -4.62
CA THR A 27 -6.34 13.59 -3.50
C THR A 27 -6.06 12.10 -3.63
N ILE A 28 -5.34 11.53 -2.67
CA ILE A 28 -4.86 10.14 -2.72
C ILE A 28 -5.79 9.22 -1.91
N GLY A 29 -6.12 8.09 -2.50
CA GLY A 29 -6.69 6.93 -1.82
C GLY A 29 -5.69 5.78 -1.85
N ILE A 30 -5.41 5.16 -0.72
CA ILE A 30 -4.53 4.01 -0.63
C ILE A 30 -5.36 2.78 -0.27
N ASN A 31 -5.44 1.85 -1.21
CA ASN A 31 -6.06 0.56 -1.02
C ASN A 31 -4.99 -0.47 -0.67
N TRP A 32 -4.83 -0.75 0.63
CA TRP A 32 -3.91 -1.77 1.09
C TRP A 32 -4.51 -3.14 0.82
N TYR A 33 -3.90 -3.90 -0.10
CA TYR A 33 -4.22 -5.32 -0.28
C TYR A 33 -3.58 -6.11 0.87
N LEU A 34 -4.05 -5.86 2.09
CA LEU A 34 -3.45 -6.36 3.33
C LEU A 34 -3.79 -7.84 3.51
N THR A 35 -2.77 -8.68 3.46
CA THR A 35 -2.90 -10.11 3.75
C THR A 35 -2.31 -10.42 5.13
N GLU A 36 -2.69 -11.57 5.70
CA GLU A 36 -2.10 -12.04 6.95
C GLU A 36 -0.58 -12.15 6.82
N ASN A 37 0.12 -11.87 7.93
CA ASN A 37 1.55 -12.15 8.02
C ASN A 37 1.81 -13.64 7.76
N ASP A 38 2.96 -13.95 7.20
CA ASP A 38 3.41 -15.33 7.07
C ASP A 38 4.61 -15.59 7.98
N SER A 39 5.09 -16.83 7.98
CA SER A 39 6.28 -17.23 8.75
C SER A 39 7.60 -16.86 8.05
N SER A 40 7.55 -16.12 6.93
CA SER A 40 8.75 -15.72 6.21
C SER A 40 9.48 -14.60 6.92
N ASN A 41 10.81 -14.76 7.03
CA ASN A 41 11.72 -13.68 7.38
C ASN A 41 12.38 -13.05 6.13
N ASP A 42 12.13 -13.60 4.95
CA ASP A 42 12.65 -13.07 3.69
C ASP A 42 11.89 -11.80 3.33
N GLY A 43 12.61 -10.72 2.98
CA GLY A 43 12.01 -9.52 2.36
C GLY A 43 12.01 -8.24 3.20
N LYS A 44 12.55 -8.21 4.42
CA LYS A 44 12.71 -6.94 5.16
C LYS A 44 13.89 -6.13 4.62
N LEU A 45 13.69 -5.43 3.52
CA LEU A 45 14.68 -4.52 2.93
C LEU A 45 14.74 -3.19 3.69
N ILE A 46 14.96 -3.25 5.01
CA ILE A 46 14.99 -2.08 5.91
C ILE A 46 16.41 -1.54 6.18
N THR A 47 17.45 -2.24 5.74
CA THR A 47 18.87 -1.90 6.00
C THR A 47 19.30 -0.56 5.37
N TYR A 48 18.51 -0.02 4.44
CA TYR A 48 18.71 1.34 3.92
C TYR A 48 18.56 2.42 5.00
N LEU A 49 17.85 2.12 6.09
CA LEU A 49 17.63 3.03 7.22
C LEU A 49 18.84 3.12 8.16
N ASP A 50 19.81 2.20 8.04
CA ASP A 50 20.95 2.11 8.96
C ASP A 50 22.07 3.11 8.65
N ASN A 51 22.32 3.38 7.37
CA ASN A 51 23.52 4.11 6.94
C ASN A 51 23.26 5.52 6.38
N ASN A 52 22.03 6.02 6.51
CA ASN A 52 21.58 7.36 6.09
C ASN A 52 21.83 7.70 4.60
N LYS A 53 22.28 6.74 3.77
CA LYS A 53 22.62 7.01 2.36
C LYS A 53 21.42 7.48 1.56
N GLU A 54 20.23 7.00 1.91
CA GLU A 54 18.99 7.34 1.22
C GLU A 54 18.27 8.56 1.83
N ARG A 55 18.72 9.02 3.00
CA ARG A 55 18.05 10.09 3.78
C ARG A 55 18.00 11.43 3.05
N TYR A 56 18.95 11.71 2.15
CA TYR A 56 18.98 13.01 1.45
C TYR A 56 17.80 13.22 0.48
N ARG A 57 17.10 12.15 0.07
CA ARG A 57 15.99 12.24 -0.88
C ARG A 57 14.72 12.81 -0.25
N ASP A 58 14.35 12.27 0.91
CA ASP A 58 13.26 12.76 1.75
C ASP A 58 13.62 12.53 3.22
N PRO A 59 14.30 13.49 3.87
CA PRO A 59 14.75 13.34 5.24
C PRO A 59 13.62 13.12 6.24
N GLU A 60 12.46 13.73 6.02
CA GLU A 60 11.30 13.65 6.91
C GLU A 60 10.70 12.25 6.85
N LEU A 61 10.40 11.78 5.64
CA LEU A 61 9.89 10.42 5.43
C LEU A 61 10.88 9.36 5.91
N PHE A 62 12.18 9.54 5.64
CA PHE A 62 13.22 8.60 6.08
C PHE A 62 13.25 8.47 7.60
N ASP A 63 13.29 9.59 8.32
CA ASP A 63 13.35 9.58 9.78
C ASP A 63 12.06 9.02 10.40
N LEU A 64 10.92 9.24 9.75
CA LEU A 64 9.64 8.70 10.16
C LEU A 64 9.59 7.17 9.99
N LEU A 65 9.93 6.66 8.80
CA LEU A 65 10.01 5.23 8.55
C LEU A 65 11.02 4.55 9.48
N LYS A 66 12.17 5.19 9.75
CA LYS A 66 13.15 4.71 10.72
C LYS A 66 12.53 4.49 12.11
N LYS A 67 11.70 5.42 12.59
CA LYS A 67 11.00 5.26 13.88
C LYS A 67 9.99 4.12 13.84
N ILE A 68 9.24 3.99 12.74
CA ILE A 68 8.20 2.96 12.59
C ILE A 68 8.82 1.56 12.54
N VAL A 69 9.90 1.36 11.76
CA VAL A 69 10.50 0.02 11.61
C VAL A 69 11.17 -0.50 12.88
N MET A 70 11.58 0.40 13.78
CA MET A 70 12.15 0.08 15.09
C MET A 70 11.10 -0.40 16.10
N ASN A 71 9.80 -0.23 15.80
CA ASN A 71 8.73 -0.78 16.62
C ASN A 71 8.53 -2.27 16.32
N GLU A 72 8.39 -3.09 17.36
CA GLU A 72 8.15 -4.53 17.22
C GLU A 72 6.79 -4.80 16.56
N ASP A 73 5.79 -3.96 16.83
CA ASP A 73 4.42 -4.04 16.32
C ASP A 73 4.20 -3.22 15.04
N LYS A 74 5.27 -2.98 14.25
CA LYS A 74 5.16 -2.20 13.00
C LYS A 74 4.04 -2.73 12.10
N SER A 75 3.28 -1.80 11.56
CA SER A 75 2.13 -2.09 10.70
C SER A 75 1.81 -0.90 9.82
N ILE A 76 1.02 -1.14 8.77
CA ILE A 76 0.49 -0.07 7.92
C ILE A 76 -0.34 0.94 8.72
N LEU A 77 -0.98 0.54 9.84
CA LEU A 77 -1.69 1.48 10.70
C LEU A 77 -0.76 2.54 11.29
N MET A 78 0.50 2.19 11.56
CA MET A 78 1.48 3.19 11.99
C MET A 78 1.84 4.16 10.86
N ILE A 79 1.82 3.74 9.59
CA ILE A 79 1.99 4.63 8.43
C ILE A 79 0.82 5.62 8.36
N GLU A 80 -0.41 5.13 8.49
CA GLU A 80 -1.64 5.95 8.46
C GLU A 80 -1.66 7.00 9.58
N GLN A 81 -1.11 6.66 10.74
CA GLN A 81 -1.08 7.55 11.91
C GLN A 81 0.12 8.51 11.92
N ALA A 82 1.21 8.18 11.24
CA ALA A 82 2.47 8.88 11.38
C ALA A 82 2.64 10.10 10.45
N GLU A 83 1.54 10.73 10.01
CA GLU A 83 1.59 11.93 9.15
C GLU A 83 2.47 11.75 7.88
N VAL A 84 2.61 10.51 7.39
CA VAL A 84 3.28 10.20 6.11
C VAL A 84 2.58 10.94 4.96
N PHE A 85 1.27 11.04 5.09
CA PHE A 85 0.37 11.74 4.19
C PHE A 85 -0.46 12.73 5.00
N SER A 86 -0.72 13.89 4.43
CA SER A 86 -1.45 14.98 5.08
C SER A 86 -2.98 14.81 5.02
N SER A 87 -3.48 14.07 4.03
CA SER A 87 -4.91 13.98 3.72
C SER A 87 -5.34 12.67 3.05
N ALA A 88 -4.42 11.74 2.81
CA ALA A 88 -4.73 10.47 2.15
C ALA A 88 -5.85 9.70 2.87
N CYS A 89 -6.74 9.09 2.08
CA CYS A 89 -7.77 8.18 2.57
C CYS A 89 -7.26 6.74 2.46
N PHE A 90 -7.49 5.92 3.49
CA PHE A 90 -6.95 4.57 3.54
C PHE A 90 -8.07 3.52 3.66
N TYR A 91 -7.82 2.36 3.07
CA TYR A 91 -8.60 1.16 3.32
C TYR A 91 -7.67 -0.03 3.54
N HIS A 92 -7.80 -0.69 4.70
CA HIS A 92 -6.82 -1.67 5.19
C HIS A 92 -7.41 -2.99 5.73
N ASP A 93 -8.70 -3.25 5.48
CA ASP A 93 -9.28 -4.51 5.93
C ASP A 93 -8.53 -5.70 5.31
N LEU A 94 -8.44 -6.80 6.06
CA LEU A 94 -7.80 -8.01 5.58
C LEU A 94 -8.55 -8.57 4.36
N ILE A 95 -7.82 -8.78 3.26
CA ILE A 95 -8.34 -9.45 2.08
C ILE A 95 -8.07 -10.95 2.17
N SER A 96 -9.11 -11.74 1.94
CA SER A 96 -9.06 -13.19 1.76
C SER A 96 -9.74 -13.56 0.43
N ARG A 97 -9.66 -14.84 0.06
CA ARG A 97 -10.34 -15.33 -1.16
C ARG A 97 -11.86 -15.29 -1.01
N GLU A 98 -12.33 -15.52 0.21
CA GLU A 98 -13.73 -15.69 0.59
C GLU A 98 -14.45 -14.34 0.70
N ASN A 99 -13.78 -13.31 1.25
CA ASN A 99 -14.38 -11.99 1.45
C ASN A 99 -14.12 -11.01 0.29
N ARG A 100 -13.31 -11.38 -0.71
CA ARG A 100 -12.74 -10.47 -1.72
C ARG A 100 -13.73 -9.50 -2.37
N ASN A 101 -14.94 -9.96 -2.69
CA ASN A 101 -15.95 -9.10 -3.32
C ASN A 101 -16.48 -8.05 -2.35
N GLU A 102 -16.82 -8.45 -1.13
CA GLU A 102 -17.26 -7.52 -0.08
C GLU A 102 -16.14 -6.54 0.30
N TRP A 103 -14.91 -7.06 0.41
CA TRP A 103 -13.73 -6.25 0.66
C TRP A 103 -13.56 -5.17 -0.42
N HIS A 104 -13.69 -5.53 -1.70
CA HIS A 104 -13.57 -4.58 -2.82
C HIS A 104 -14.71 -3.56 -2.82
N ASP A 105 -15.94 -3.99 -2.57
CA ASP A 105 -17.09 -3.07 -2.47
C ASP A 105 -16.92 -2.04 -1.35
N ASN A 106 -16.33 -2.45 -0.22
CA ASN A 106 -16.02 -1.56 0.89
C ASN A 106 -14.85 -0.63 0.57
N ALA A 107 -13.79 -1.12 -0.08
CA ALA A 107 -12.69 -0.29 -0.58
C ALA A 107 -13.22 0.82 -1.51
N LEU A 108 -14.08 0.46 -2.47
CA LEU A 108 -14.74 1.39 -3.36
C LEU A 108 -15.56 2.44 -2.60
N LYS A 109 -16.33 2.07 -1.59
CA LYS A 109 -17.11 3.05 -0.80
C LYS A 109 -16.20 4.02 -0.05
N THR A 110 -15.18 3.49 0.62
CA THR A 110 -14.24 4.27 1.45
C THR A 110 -13.44 5.26 0.60
N LEU A 111 -12.90 4.80 -0.52
CA LEU A 111 -11.97 5.57 -1.36
C LEU A 111 -12.68 6.40 -2.45
N LYS A 112 -14.01 6.56 -2.36
CA LYS A 112 -14.83 7.19 -3.42
C LYS A 112 -14.43 8.63 -3.75
N LEU A 113 -13.91 9.38 -2.77
CA LEU A 113 -13.60 10.80 -2.91
C LEU A 113 -12.18 11.09 -3.40
N SER A 114 -11.33 10.06 -3.52
CA SER A 114 -9.96 10.20 -4.01
C SER A 114 -9.92 10.29 -5.52
N GLU A 115 -9.07 11.17 -6.07
CA GLU A 115 -8.81 11.26 -7.51
C GLU A 115 -7.94 10.09 -7.99
N LEU A 116 -6.87 9.78 -7.24
CA LEU A 116 -5.95 8.68 -7.53
C LEU A 116 -6.07 7.60 -6.47
N VAL A 117 -6.33 6.36 -6.89
CA VAL A 117 -6.27 5.19 -6.02
C VAL A 117 -4.98 4.41 -6.27
N PHE A 118 -4.11 4.40 -5.27
CA PHE A 118 -2.92 3.55 -5.23
C PHE A 118 -3.30 2.19 -4.64
N CYS A 119 -3.11 1.14 -5.44
CA CYS A 119 -3.36 -0.23 -5.01
C CYS A 119 -2.03 -0.91 -4.68
N ASP A 120 -1.90 -1.47 -3.47
CA ASP A 120 -0.65 -2.04 -2.93
C ASP A 120 -0.69 -3.58 -2.74
N PRO A 121 -0.87 -4.37 -3.82
CA PRO A 121 -0.78 -5.83 -3.77
C PRO A 121 0.68 -6.30 -3.58
N ASP A 122 0.87 -7.47 -2.96
CA ASP A 122 2.22 -8.04 -2.82
C ASP A 122 2.86 -8.41 -4.17
N ASN A 123 2.06 -8.81 -5.15
CA ASN A 123 2.55 -9.36 -6.43
C ASN A 123 2.05 -8.59 -7.66
N GLY A 124 1.53 -7.37 -7.48
CA GLY A 124 1.04 -6.58 -8.60
C GLY A 124 -0.24 -7.11 -9.27
N PRO A 125 -0.49 -6.75 -10.54
CA PRO A 125 -1.60 -7.26 -11.32
C PRO A 125 -1.56 -8.78 -11.48
N ILE A 126 -2.72 -9.42 -11.36
CA ILE A 126 -2.84 -10.86 -11.54
C ILE A 126 -2.48 -11.25 -12.99
N GLY A 127 -1.53 -12.18 -13.11
CA GLY A 127 -1.14 -12.74 -14.41
C GLY A 127 -2.08 -13.87 -14.84
N THR A 128 -1.55 -15.09 -14.94
CA THR A 128 -2.29 -16.28 -15.38
C THR A 128 -3.17 -16.91 -14.29
N LYS A 129 -3.07 -16.44 -13.04
CA LYS A 129 -3.91 -16.92 -11.93
C LYS A 129 -5.35 -16.43 -12.11
N SER A 130 -6.31 -17.23 -11.65
CA SER A 130 -7.71 -16.81 -11.59
C SER A 130 -8.05 -16.12 -10.27
N LYS A 131 -9.00 -15.19 -10.32
CA LYS A 131 -9.62 -14.61 -9.13
C LYS A 131 -10.21 -15.74 -8.28
N GLY A 132 -9.88 -15.75 -6.98
CA GLY A 132 -10.32 -16.80 -6.06
C GLY A 132 -9.48 -18.07 -6.09
N SER A 133 -8.40 -18.15 -6.86
CA SER A 133 -7.39 -19.21 -6.71
C SER A 133 -6.50 -19.00 -5.48
N LYS A 134 -5.71 -20.02 -5.12
CA LYS A 134 -4.77 -19.96 -3.99
C LYS A 134 -3.78 -18.80 -4.18
N ASP A 135 -3.59 -18.00 -3.12
CA ASP A 135 -2.72 -16.83 -3.09
C ASP A 135 -3.14 -15.72 -4.09
N SER A 136 -4.39 -15.70 -4.53
CA SER A 136 -4.87 -14.67 -5.48
C SER A 136 -5.10 -13.32 -4.80
N GLU A 137 -5.39 -13.31 -3.51
CA GLU A 137 -5.55 -12.13 -2.65
C GLU A 137 -4.30 -11.23 -2.60
N LYS A 138 -3.14 -11.79 -2.94
CA LYS A 138 -1.86 -11.07 -3.06
C LYS A 138 -1.72 -10.25 -4.36
N TYR A 139 -2.72 -10.28 -5.23
CA TYR A 139 -2.71 -9.63 -6.55
C TYR A 139 -3.92 -8.72 -6.68
N ILE A 140 -3.82 -7.68 -7.52
CA ILE A 140 -4.98 -6.92 -8.01
C ILE A 140 -5.58 -7.58 -9.24
N CYS A 141 -6.91 -7.70 -9.29
CA CYS A 141 -7.64 -8.26 -10.44
C CYS A 141 -8.01 -7.18 -11.47
N PRO A 142 -8.08 -7.50 -12.78
CA PRO A 142 -8.44 -6.52 -13.80
C PRO A 142 -9.83 -5.93 -13.59
N SER A 143 -10.78 -6.72 -13.07
CA SER A 143 -12.11 -6.22 -12.71
C SER A 143 -12.05 -5.11 -11.65
N GLU A 144 -11.14 -5.24 -10.67
CA GLU A 144 -11.00 -4.26 -9.59
C GLU A 144 -10.45 -2.93 -10.14
N ILE A 145 -9.51 -3.00 -11.08
CA ILE A 145 -8.98 -1.82 -11.79
C ILE A 145 -10.10 -1.15 -12.61
N VAL A 146 -10.87 -1.95 -13.35
CA VAL A 146 -11.98 -1.46 -14.18
C VAL A 146 -13.06 -0.77 -13.33
N ASP A 147 -13.35 -1.26 -12.13
CA ASP A 147 -14.36 -0.66 -11.26
C ASP A 147 -13.96 0.74 -10.76
N TYR A 148 -12.70 0.94 -10.37
CA TYR A 148 -12.17 2.26 -10.05
C TYR A 148 -12.20 3.19 -11.28
N TYR A 149 -11.81 2.68 -12.45
CA TYR A 149 -11.78 3.47 -13.68
C TYR A 149 -13.20 3.92 -14.09
N ASN A 150 -14.17 3.03 -14.00
CA ASN A 150 -15.57 3.33 -14.31
C ASN A 150 -16.19 4.37 -13.35
N ARG A 151 -15.56 4.62 -12.20
CA ARG A 151 -15.94 5.69 -11.26
C ARG A 151 -15.28 7.03 -11.55
N GLY A 152 -14.42 7.09 -12.57
CA GLY A 152 -13.68 8.29 -12.94
C GLY A 152 -12.45 8.55 -12.06
N GLN A 153 -11.93 7.51 -11.40
CA GLN A 153 -10.70 7.59 -10.60
C GLN A 153 -9.52 7.09 -11.42
N ASP A 154 -8.37 7.74 -11.27
CA ASP A 154 -7.09 7.22 -11.76
C ASP A 154 -6.63 6.07 -10.86
N ILE A 155 -5.93 5.08 -11.44
CA ILE A 155 -5.46 3.89 -10.70
C ILE A 155 -3.99 3.67 -10.93
N TYR A 156 -3.27 3.38 -9.86
CA TYR A 156 -1.90 2.91 -9.93
C TYR A 156 -1.74 1.57 -9.20
N PRO A 157 -1.70 0.44 -9.93
CA PRO A 157 -1.40 -0.86 -9.36
C PRO A 157 0.12 -1.02 -9.21
N TYR A 158 0.62 -0.94 -7.97
CA TYR A 158 2.05 -1.04 -7.71
C TYR A 158 2.58 -2.47 -7.79
N ILE A 159 3.85 -2.60 -8.16
CA ILE A 159 4.61 -3.84 -8.17
C ILE A 159 5.89 -3.55 -7.39
N SER A 160 6.05 -4.20 -6.24
CA SER A 160 7.27 -4.17 -5.42
C SER A 160 8.35 -5.11 -5.96
#